data_AF-A0A5E7VS28-F1
#
_entry.id   AF-A0A5E7VS28-F1
#
_cell.length_a   1.000
_cell.length_b   1.000
_cell.length_c   1.000
_cell.angle_alpha   90.00
_cell.angle_beta   90.00
_cell.angle_gamma   90.00
#
_symmetry.space_group_name_H-M   'P 1'
#
loop_
_entity.id
_entity.type
_entity.pdbx_description
1 polymer ?
#
loop_
_entity_poly.entity_id
_entity_poly.type
_entity_poly.pdbx_seq_one_letter_code
_entity_poly.pdbx_strand_id
1 'polypeptide(L)'
;MSTGRFYLNQLDHISDNFIRQRELANLEVDPAEVCIYFRAQMAAEFDLPFYPLELLYTVERYVTDAVLDDARVQLRRLGQSQALQEWLLTEGFWIKYLARSHPEPFSTIKDRTQYKVRLLERELPNKTSDEYLERRQSLVDWEKDEHDLLVRQLTVATQAALQHA
;
A
#
# COMPACT_ATOMS: atom_id res chain seq x y z
N MET A 1 -0.28 -8.48 5.80
CA MET A 1 0.81 -8.56 4.80
C MET A 1 0.96 -7.30 3.92
N SER A 2 -0.11 -6.70 3.39
CA SER A 2 0.00 -5.47 2.56
C SER A 2 0.46 -4.25 3.33
N THR A 3 -0.19 -4.03 4.47
CA THR A 3 0.07 -2.97 5.42
C THR A 3 1.43 -3.14 6.08
N GLY A 4 1.84 -4.38 6.38
CA GLY A 4 3.18 -4.69 6.87
C GLY A 4 4.31 -4.19 5.96
N ARG A 5 4.14 -4.29 4.63
CA ARG A 5 5.14 -3.79 3.68
C ARG A 5 5.18 -2.26 3.61
N PHE A 6 4.02 -1.61 3.71
CA PHE A 6 3.98 -0.15 3.87
C PHE A 6 4.72 0.28 5.12
N TYR A 7 4.37 -0.30 6.28
CA TYR A 7 4.99 0.06 7.55
C TYR A 7 6.48 -0.22 7.55
N LEU A 8 6.93 -1.31 6.92
CA LEU A 8 8.35 -1.59 6.76
C LEU A 8 9.07 -0.49 5.96
N ASN A 9 8.52 -0.06 4.82
CA ASN A 9 9.10 1.02 4.03
C ASN A 9 9.13 2.35 4.80
N GLN A 10 8.06 2.67 5.53
CA GLN A 10 8.01 3.89 6.35
C GLN A 10 8.99 3.83 7.52
N LEU A 11 9.12 2.66 8.14
CA LEU A 11 10.06 2.42 9.22
C LEU A 11 11.50 2.59 8.76
N ASP A 12 11.84 2.13 7.56
CA ASP A 12 13.16 2.33 6.95
C ASP A 12 13.47 3.82 6.76
N HIS A 13 12.49 4.62 6.32
CA HIS A 13 12.66 6.08 6.22
C HIS A 13 12.84 6.75 7.59
N ILE A 14 12.12 6.28 8.62
CA ILE A 14 12.27 6.79 9.99
C ILE A 14 13.67 6.46 10.53
N SER A 15 14.14 5.22 10.36
CA SER A 15 15.49 4.83 10.78
C SER A 15 16.58 5.58 10.02
N ASP A 16 16.44 5.77 8.71
CA ASP A 16 17.37 6.56 7.90
C ASP A 16 17.49 8.01 8.38
N ASN A 17 16.35 8.62 8.75
CA ASN A 17 16.34 9.97 9.29
C ASN A 17 17.03 10.04 10.67
N PHE A 18 16.78 9.04 11.54
CA PHE A 18 17.45 8.95 12.83
C PHE A 18 18.98 8.80 12.68
N ILE A 19 19.43 7.91 11.78
CA ILE A 19 20.84 7.71 11.45
C ILE A 19 21.47 9.03 10.99
N ARG A 20 20.84 9.68 10.00
CA ARG A 20 21.32 10.95 9.45
C ARG A 20 21.43 12.04 10.51
N GLN A 21 20.46 12.15 11.43
CA GLN A 21 20.51 13.13 12.51
C GLN A 21 21.71 12.89 13.45
N ARG A 22 22.03 11.63 13.76
CA ARG A 22 23.21 11.28 14.57
C ARG A 22 24.51 11.56 13.84
N GLU A 23 24.59 11.21 12.55
CA GLU A 23 25.76 11.50 11.71
C GLU A 23 26.04 13.01 11.64
N LEU A 24 24.99 13.82 11.45
CA LEU A 24 25.09 15.29 11.45
C LEU A 24 25.53 15.85 12.80
N ALA A 25 25.15 15.20 13.89
CA ALA A 25 25.62 15.51 15.24
C ALA A 25 27.02 14.96 15.55
N ASN A 26 27.68 14.32 14.58
CA ASN A 26 28.99 13.68 14.71
C ASN A 26 29.04 12.65 15.85
N LEU A 27 27.92 11.93 16.05
CA LEU A 27 27.79 10.85 17.02
C LEU A 27 28.02 9.49 16.35
N GLU A 28 28.57 8.54 17.10
CA GLU A 28 28.69 7.15 16.65
C GLU A 28 27.30 6.54 16.37
N VAL A 29 27.19 5.84 15.24
CA VAL A 29 26.00 5.12 14.80
C VAL A 29 26.40 3.96 13.88
N ASP A 30 25.80 2.80 14.08
CA ASP A 30 25.80 1.69 13.12
C ASP A 30 24.47 1.72 12.33
N PRO A 31 24.47 2.15 11.05
CA PRO A 31 23.25 2.23 10.25
C PRO A 31 22.53 0.88 10.09
N ALA A 32 23.29 -0.21 9.90
CA ALA A 32 22.72 -1.52 9.64
C ALA A 32 22.04 -2.06 10.89
N GLU A 33 22.72 -1.96 12.03
CA GLU A 33 22.18 -2.45 13.30
C GLU A 33 20.97 -1.61 13.76
N VAL A 34 20.97 -0.29 13.52
CA VAL A 34 19.79 0.56 13.78
C VAL A 34 18.59 0.09 12.97
N CYS A 35 18.72 -0.09 11.65
CA CYS A 35 17.61 -0.52 10.80
C CYS A 35 17.04 -1.88 11.25
N ILE A 36 17.92 -2.85 11.54
CA ILE A 36 17.50 -4.18 12.01
C ILE A 36 16.80 -4.08 13.37
N TYR A 37 17.33 -3.27 14.29
CA TYR A 37 16.75 -3.10 15.62
C TYR A 37 15.36 -2.46 15.57
N PHE A 38 15.17 -1.38 14.81
CA PHE A 38 13.85 -0.77 14.60
C PHE A 38 12.84 -1.80 14.05
N ARG A 39 13.23 -2.56 13.02
CA ARG A 39 12.38 -3.60 12.42
C ARG A 39 12.04 -4.70 13.43
N ALA A 40 13.00 -5.17 14.22
CA ALA A 40 12.77 -6.20 15.23
C ALA A 40 11.77 -5.74 16.31
N GLN A 41 11.91 -4.50 16.79
CA GLN A 41 11.06 -3.93 17.83
C GLN A 41 9.63 -3.63 17.37
N MET A 42 9.37 -3.59 16.06
CA MET A 42 8.07 -3.25 15.47
C MET A 42 7.43 -4.38 14.66
N ALA A 43 8.15 -5.49 14.47
CA ALA A 43 7.72 -6.58 13.59
C ALA A 43 6.36 -7.15 13.94
N ALA A 44 6.17 -7.49 15.22
CA ALA A 44 4.92 -8.06 15.72
C ALA A 44 3.78 -7.04 15.71
N GLU A 45 4.04 -5.80 16.13
CA GLU A 45 3.02 -4.76 16.27
C GLU A 45 2.44 -4.32 14.91
N PHE A 46 3.25 -4.26 13.86
CA PHE A 46 2.85 -3.73 12.55
C PHE A 46 2.77 -4.81 11.45
N ASP A 47 2.77 -6.10 11.81
CA ASP A 47 2.76 -7.23 10.87
C ASP A 47 3.85 -7.11 9.79
N LEU A 48 5.05 -6.67 10.17
CA LEU A 48 6.13 -6.42 9.21
C LEU A 48 6.56 -7.75 8.58
N PRO A 49 6.87 -7.78 7.27
CA PRO A 49 7.44 -8.96 6.63
C PRO A 49 8.93 -9.09 7.00
N PHE A 50 9.20 -9.22 8.29
CA PHE A 50 10.51 -9.30 8.90
C PHE A 50 10.48 -10.34 10.01
N TYR A 51 11.43 -11.28 9.96
CA TYR A 51 11.62 -12.26 11.01
C TYR A 51 12.75 -11.77 11.92
N PRO A 52 12.47 -11.38 13.17
CA PRO A 52 13.51 -10.95 14.08
C PRO A 52 14.45 -12.11 14.38
N LEU A 53 15.75 -11.82 14.30
CA LEU A 53 16.79 -12.71 14.80
C LEU A 53 17.02 -12.35 16.27
N GLU A 54 17.15 -13.34 17.15
CA GLU A 54 17.59 -13.11 18.53
C GLU A 54 19.06 -12.67 18.51
N LEU A 55 19.28 -11.36 18.46
CA LEU A 55 20.59 -10.72 18.46
C LEU A 55 20.74 -9.86 19.72
N LEU A 56 21.97 -9.76 20.22
CA LEU A 56 22.34 -8.75 21.21
C LEU A 56 22.65 -7.46 20.46
N TYR A 57 21.78 -6.45 20.60
CA TYR A 57 21.90 -5.22 19.85
C TYR A 57 22.76 -4.19 20.59
N THR A 58 23.81 -3.68 19.96
CA THR A 58 24.68 -2.67 20.58
C THR A 58 24.08 -1.27 20.55
N VAL A 59 23.06 -1.06 19.71
CA VAL A 59 22.39 0.23 19.48
C VAL A 59 21.42 0.64 20.58
N GLU A 60 21.07 -0.25 21.50
CA GLU A 60 20.13 0.00 22.62
C GLU A 60 20.52 1.22 23.46
N ARG A 61 21.82 1.52 23.54
CA ARG A 61 22.36 2.67 24.28
C ARG A 61 21.87 4.02 23.75
N TYR A 62 21.43 4.09 22.49
CA TYR A 62 20.99 5.33 21.86
C TYR A 62 19.69 5.21 21.05
N VAL A 63 19.24 4.01 20.70
CA VAL A 63 17.87 3.75 20.25
C VAL A 63 17.05 3.38 21.49
N THR A 64 16.71 4.41 22.26
CA THR A 64 15.99 4.25 23.52
C THR A 64 14.50 3.95 23.30
N ASP A 65 13.80 3.52 24.34
CA ASP A 65 12.35 3.33 24.28
C ASP A 65 11.60 4.57 23.82
N ALA A 66 12.08 5.77 24.21
CA ALA A 66 11.50 7.03 23.75
C ALA A 66 11.64 7.23 22.22
N VAL A 67 12.76 6.81 21.63
CA VAL A 67 12.97 6.84 20.17
C VAL A 67 12.02 5.87 19.48
N LEU A 68 11.87 4.67 20.05
CA LEU A 68 10.96 3.65 19.51
C LEU A 68 9.49 4.08 19.62
N ASP A 69 9.09 4.68 20.74
CA ASP A 69 7.74 5.19 20.95
C ASP A 69 7.39 6.33 20.00
N ASP A 70 8.32 7.26 19.77
CA ASP A 70 8.12 8.31 18.77
C ASP A 70 7.92 7.71 17.36
N ALA A 71 8.76 6.74 17.00
CA ALA A 71 8.60 6.03 15.74
C ALA A 71 7.27 5.26 15.65
N ARG A 72 6.79 4.63 16.73
CA ARG A 72 5.44 4.01 16.79
C ARG A 72 4.34 5.02 16.54
N VAL A 73 4.41 6.19 17.18
CA VAL A 73 3.45 7.28 17.00
C VAL A 73 3.45 7.76 15.55
N GLN A 74 4.63 7.95 14.95
CA GLN A 74 4.78 8.33 13.55
C GLN A 74 4.16 7.28 12.61
N LEU A 75 4.48 5.99 12.79
CA LEU A 75 3.91 4.91 11.99
C LEU A 75 2.38 4.84 12.11
N ARG A 76 1.84 4.91 13.33
CA ARG A 76 0.38 4.92 13.53
C ARG A 76 -0.28 6.10 12.83
N ARG A 77 0.32 7.29 12.91
CA ARG A 77 -0.17 8.48 12.21
C ARG A 77 -0.10 8.33 10.68
N LEU A 78 0.99 7.76 10.15
CA LEU A 78 1.14 7.47 8.73
C LEU A 78 0.10 6.44 8.27
N GLY A 79 -0.18 5.43 9.10
CA GLY A 79 -1.24 4.45 8.87
C GLY A 79 -2.65 5.05 8.83
N GLN A 80 -2.84 6.23 9.41
CA GLN A 80 -4.09 7.00 9.39
C GLN A 80 -4.12 8.08 8.30
N SER A 81 -3.04 8.22 7.53
CA SER A 81 -2.89 9.31 6.55
C SER A 81 -3.37 8.91 5.16
N GLN A 82 -3.69 9.93 4.37
CA GLN A 82 -3.94 9.78 2.93
C GLN A 82 -2.72 9.19 2.19
N ALA A 83 -1.51 9.33 2.72
CA ALA A 83 -0.31 8.75 2.10
C ALA A 83 -0.32 7.22 2.08
N LEU A 84 -0.86 6.56 3.12
CA LEU A 84 -1.08 5.11 3.09
C LEU A 84 -2.09 4.75 1.99
N GLN A 85 -3.17 5.52 1.86
CA GLN A 85 -4.17 5.30 0.81
C GLN A 85 -3.54 5.44 -0.58
N GLU A 86 -2.83 6.53 -0.84
CA GLU A 86 -2.16 6.78 -2.13
C GLU A 86 -1.13 5.70 -2.46
N TRP A 87 -0.33 5.28 -1.48
CA TRP A 87 0.64 4.21 -1.68
C TRP A 87 -0.05 2.89 -2.03
N LEU A 88 -1.07 2.49 -1.26
CA LEU A 88 -1.83 1.27 -1.53
C LEU A 88 -2.50 1.28 -2.91
N LEU A 89 -3.02 2.44 -3.34
CA LEU A 89 -3.62 2.61 -4.66
C LEU A 89 -2.62 2.40 -5.82
N THR A 90 -1.36 2.76 -5.61
CA THR A 90 -0.32 2.61 -6.64
C THR A 90 0.31 1.22 -6.68
N GLU A 91 0.12 0.41 -5.65
CA GLU A 91 0.92 -0.79 -5.43
C GLU A 91 0.22 -2.03 -5.98
N GLY A 92 0.76 -2.60 -7.07
CA GLY A 92 0.09 -3.66 -7.84
C GLY A 92 -0.21 -4.95 -7.07
N PHE A 93 0.50 -5.22 -5.96
CA PHE A 93 0.17 -6.37 -5.11
C PHE A 93 -1.11 -6.12 -4.30
N TRP A 94 -1.42 -4.87 -3.92
CA TRP A 94 -2.61 -4.52 -3.15
C TRP A 94 -3.88 -4.72 -3.98
N ILE A 95 -3.86 -4.29 -5.25
CA ILE A 95 -4.96 -4.53 -6.19
C ILE A 95 -5.23 -6.04 -6.31
N LYS A 96 -4.18 -6.86 -6.41
CA LYS A 96 -4.33 -8.34 -6.44
C LYS A 96 -4.93 -8.89 -5.16
N TYR A 97 -4.54 -8.35 -4.01
CA TYR A 97 -5.12 -8.72 -2.72
C TYR A 97 -6.61 -8.38 -2.65
N LEU A 98 -7.00 -7.17 -3.07
CA LEU A 98 -8.40 -6.73 -3.11
C LEU A 98 -9.23 -7.61 -4.05
N ALA A 99 -8.74 -7.90 -5.24
CA ALA A 99 -9.42 -8.77 -6.20
C ALA A 99 -9.59 -10.21 -5.68
N ARG A 100 -8.63 -10.72 -4.87
CA ARG A 100 -8.76 -12.03 -4.23
C ARG A 100 -9.74 -12.04 -3.05
N SER A 101 -9.76 -10.96 -2.27
CA SER A 101 -10.56 -10.85 -1.06
C SER A 101 -12.02 -10.45 -1.35
N HIS A 102 -12.23 -9.67 -2.40
CA HIS A 102 -13.53 -9.17 -2.85
C HIS A 102 -13.74 -9.46 -4.35
N PRO A 103 -13.79 -10.73 -4.78
CA PRO A 103 -13.82 -11.07 -6.21
C PRO A 103 -15.10 -10.60 -6.93
N GLU A 104 -16.24 -10.60 -6.24
CA GLU A 104 -17.55 -10.30 -6.82
C GLU A 104 -17.64 -8.89 -7.46
N PRO A 105 -17.28 -7.78 -6.78
CA PRO A 105 -17.27 -6.46 -7.39
C PRO A 105 -16.42 -6.36 -8.67
N PHE A 106 -15.22 -6.94 -8.70
CA PHE A 106 -14.35 -6.92 -9.89
C PHE A 106 -14.96 -7.72 -11.04
N SER A 107 -15.53 -8.89 -10.75
CA SER A 107 -16.23 -9.68 -11.77
C SER A 107 -17.44 -8.95 -12.35
N THR A 108 -18.17 -8.20 -11.51
CA THR A 108 -19.34 -7.42 -11.92
C THR A 108 -18.97 -6.32 -12.92
N ILE A 109 -17.86 -5.60 -12.70
CA ILE A 109 -17.38 -4.59 -13.65
C ILE A 109 -17.06 -5.25 -14.99
N LYS A 110 -16.29 -6.34 -14.98
CA LYS A 110 -15.91 -7.10 -16.18
C LYS A 110 -17.14 -7.57 -16.96
N ASP A 111 -18.14 -8.15 -16.28
CA ASP A 111 -19.34 -8.66 -16.90
C ASP A 111 -20.19 -7.54 -17.53
N ARG A 112 -20.29 -6.39 -16.86
CA ARG A 112 -20.95 -5.18 -17.38
C ARG A 112 -20.22 -4.65 -18.62
N THR A 113 -18.89 -4.57 -18.61
CA THR A 113 -18.09 -4.16 -19.77
C THR A 113 -18.34 -5.09 -20.95
N GLN A 114 -18.26 -6.41 -20.73
CA GLN A 114 -18.49 -7.39 -21.78
C GLN A 114 -19.90 -7.30 -22.38
N TYR A 115 -20.91 -7.08 -21.54
CA TYR A 115 -22.28 -6.87 -22.00
C TYR A 115 -22.39 -5.63 -22.89
N LYS A 116 -21.82 -4.49 -22.46
CA LYS A 116 -21.82 -3.24 -23.25
C LYS A 116 -21.07 -3.37 -24.57
N VAL A 117 -19.93 -4.07 -24.59
CA VAL A 117 -19.17 -4.34 -25.82
C VAL A 117 -20.00 -5.20 -26.79
N ARG A 118 -20.66 -6.27 -26.31
CA ARG A 118 -21.52 -7.09 -27.16
C ARG A 118 -22.71 -6.31 -27.74
N LEU A 119 -23.25 -5.34 -26.98
CA LEU A 119 -24.30 -4.46 -27.48
C LEU A 119 -23.77 -3.53 -28.58
N LEU A 120 -22.63 -2.89 -28.35
CA LEU A 120 -21.95 -2.03 -29.32
C LEU A 120 -21.66 -2.77 -30.64
N GLU A 121 -21.15 -4.00 -30.57
CA GLU A 121 -20.87 -4.81 -31.76
C GLU A 121 -22.11 -5.19 -32.57
N ARG A 122 -23.29 -5.25 -31.92
CA ARG A 122 -24.57 -5.48 -32.61
C ARG A 122 -25.10 -4.19 -33.25
N GLU A 123 -24.92 -3.05 -32.59
CA GLU A 123 -25.33 -1.73 -33.10
C GLU A 123 -24.45 -1.26 -34.26
N LEU A 124 -23.14 -1.49 -34.16
CA LEU A 124 -22.13 -1.07 -35.13
C LEU A 124 -21.32 -2.28 -35.63
N PRO A 125 -21.78 -2.98 -36.68
CA PRO A 125 -21.08 -4.14 -37.24
C PRO A 125 -19.73 -3.76 -37.87
N ASN A 126 -19.58 -2.53 -38.35
CA ASN A 126 -18.34 -2.04 -38.94
C ASN A 126 -17.33 -1.63 -37.86
N LYS A 127 -16.46 -2.57 -37.48
CA LYS A 127 -15.45 -2.39 -36.42
C LYS A 127 -14.30 -1.44 -36.77
N THR A 128 -14.21 -0.96 -38.01
CA THR A 128 -13.19 0.01 -38.43
C THR A 128 -13.76 1.42 -38.60
N SER A 129 -15.05 1.62 -38.33
CA SER A 129 -15.64 2.96 -38.33
C SER A 129 -15.12 3.78 -37.16
N ASP A 130 -14.92 5.08 -37.38
CA ASP A 130 -14.48 6.01 -36.34
C ASP A 130 -15.44 6.00 -35.15
N GLU A 131 -16.75 5.94 -35.40
CA GLU A 131 -17.79 5.86 -34.36
C GLU A 131 -17.64 4.60 -33.49
N TYR A 132 -17.38 3.43 -34.09
CA TYR A 132 -17.14 2.21 -33.33
C TYR A 132 -15.89 2.33 -32.46
N LEU A 133 -14.79 2.85 -33.02
CA LEU A 133 -13.52 3.00 -32.31
C LEU A 133 -13.66 3.96 -31.12
N GLU A 134 -14.32 5.09 -31.31
CA GLU A 134 -14.57 6.08 -30.25
C GLU A 134 -15.44 5.50 -29.11
N ARG A 135 -16.55 4.84 -29.46
CA ARG A 135 -17.41 4.19 -28.45
C ARG A 135 -16.69 3.04 -27.76
N ARG A 136 -15.88 2.27 -28.49
CA ARG A 136 -15.09 1.18 -27.91
C ARG A 136 -14.06 1.70 -26.93
N GLN A 137 -13.39 2.82 -27.25
CA GLN A 137 -12.45 3.49 -26.37
C GLN A 137 -13.16 4.03 -25.12
N SER A 138 -14.32 4.67 -25.28
CA SER A 138 -15.14 5.15 -24.16
C SER A 138 -15.51 4.03 -23.18
N LEU A 139 -15.74 2.80 -23.68
CA LEU A 139 -15.97 1.63 -22.83
C LEU A 139 -14.72 1.15 -22.08
N VAL A 140 -13.53 1.29 -22.69
CA VAL A 140 -12.24 0.99 -22.00
C VAL A 140 -12.01 1.99 -20.89
N ASP A 141 -12.19 3.28 -21.18
CA ASP A 141 -11.98 4.36 -20.20
C ASP A 141 -12.97 4.21 -19.03
N TRP A 142 -14.24 3.92 -19.33
CA TRP A 142 -15.25 3.64 -18.31
C TRP A 142 -14.89 2.43 -17.44
N GLU A 143 -14.42 1.32 -18.03
CA GLU A 143 -14.01 0.14 -17.25
C GLU A 143 -12.85 0.46 -16.31
N LYS A 144 -11.87 1.25 -16.79
CA LYS A 144 -10.75 1.71 -15.99
C LYS A 144 -11.21 2.59 -14.83
N ASP A 145 -12.08 3.57 -15.09
CA ASP A 145 -12.58 4.49 -14.06
C ASP A 145 -13.37 3.75 -12.96
N GLU A 146 -14.22 2.80 -13.33
CA GLU A 146 -14.95 1.96 -12.36
C GLU A 146 -14.00 1.11 -11.53
N HIS A 147 -12.95 0.56 -12.15
CA HIS A 147 -11.94 -0.22 -11.46
C HIS A 147 -11.16 0.65 -10.45
N ASP A 148 -10.70 1.83 -10.86
CA ASP A 148 -9.99 2.77 -9.99
C ASP A 148 -10.86 3.24 -8.82
N LEU A 149 -12.15 3.49 -9.07
CA LEU A 149 -13.12 3.82 -8.01
C LEU A 149 -13.30 2.67 -7.02
N LEU A 150 -13.45 1.44 -7.52
CA LEU A 150 -13.62 0.25 -6.68
C LEU A 150 -12.38 0.02 -5.80
N VAL A 151 -11.19 0.12 -6.37
CA VAL A 151 -9.93 -0.02 -5.60
C VAL A 151 -9.86 1.04 -4.49
N ARG A 152 -10.26 2.30 -4.77
CA ARG A 152 -10.35 3.36 -3.74
C ARG A 152 -11.32 3.00 -2.63
N GLN A 153 -12.54 2.62 -2.96
CA GLN A 153 -13.57 2.29 -1.96
C GLN A 153 -13.15 1.11 -1.08
N LEU A 154 -12.65 0.03 -1.67
CA LEU A 154 -12.20 -1.14 -0.93
C LEU A 154 -10.96 -0.84 -0.07
N THR A 155 -10.07 0.04 -0.54
CA THR A 155 -8.91 0.48 0.26
C THR A 155 -9.37 1.20 1.52
N VAL A 156 -10.30 2.15 1.40
CA VAL A 156 -10.87 2.88 2.55
C VAL A 156 -11.58 1.91 3.51
N ALA A 157 -12.41 1.01 2.98
CA ALA A 157 -13.16 0.06 3.80
C ALA A 157 -12.23 -0.90 4.58
N THR A 158 -11.18 -1.40 3.93
CA THR A 158 -10.21 -2.31 4.56
C THR A 158 -9.42 -1.61 5.66
N GLN A 159 -9.04 -0.35 5.44
CA GLN A 159 -8.37 0.45 6.47
C GLN A 159 -9.25 0.72 7.67
N ALA A 160 -10.52 1.10 7.46
CA ALA A 160 -11.48 1.29 8.53
C ALA A 160 -11.68 0.00 9.36
N ALA A 161 -11.74 -1.17 8.70
CA ALA A 161 -11.84 -2.45 9.39
C ALA A 161 -10.60 -2.74 10.26
N LEU A 162 -9.40 -2.42 9.77
CA LEU A 162 -8.16 -2.56 10.53
C LEU A 162 -8.03 -1.59 11.71
N GLN A 163 -8.76 -0.47 11.70
CA GLN A 163 -8.76 0.51 12.80
C GLN A 163 -9.68 0.10 13.97
N HIS A 164 -10.62 -0.82 13.73
CA HIS A 164 -11.61 -1.26 14.73
C HIS A 164 -11.38 -2.68 15.25
N ALA A 165 -10.33 -3.36 14.77
CA ALA A 165 -9.90 -4.70 15.22
C ALA A 165 -8.85 -4.59 16.33
#